data_AF-A0AAV6JGE6-F1
#
_entry.id   AF-A0AAV6JGE6-F1
#
_cell.length_a   1.000
_cell.length_b   1.000
_cell.length_c   1.000
_cell.angle_alpha   90.00
_cell.angle_beta   90.00
_cell.angle_gamma   90.00
#
_symmetry.space_group_name_H-M   'P 1'
#
loop_
_entity.id
_entity.type
_entity.pdbx_description
1 polymer ?
#
loop_
_entity_poly.entity_id
_entity_poly.type
_entity_poly.pdbx_seq_one_letter_code
_entity_poly.pdbx_strand_id
1 'polypeptide(L)'
;MATGLGKILVFGGTGYLGKHIVRASIKMGHPTYVYGRPITPNSNPSNSKVELHKEFQSMGVILIQGELSEHEKLVSLIKQVDIVISAIGTPYVMEQLRIIDAIKRFIPSDFGCEEDLITAVLPPFQDFLDKKKKIRRAAEATGVPFTFLSSTCFAVFTREEDIAIYVIRAANDPRTCNRIVLFRPSKNILSQLELVSLWEKKTSRSYNKVFVYEEELVELSETSPHPENVRAAIIHSIFVKGDMANFEIREDDQMEVSKLYPDVEYTTVDQLLDDFVANPPEFHYPSKNILSQLELVSLWEKKINRSYNKVFVYEEEVVELLETSPHPENIRAAIIHSIFVKGDMANFEIGEDEMEVSKLYPDVEYTTVDQLLDDFVANPPEFHYVEL
;
A
#
# COMPACT_ATOMS: atom_id res chain seq x y z
N MET A 1 13.47 20.38 -35.52
CA MET A 1 13.90 19.23 -34.68
C MET A 1 12.68 18.81 -33.89
N ALA A 2 12.26 17.54 -33.97
CA ALA A 2 11.18 17.07 -33.09
C ALA A 2 11.65 17.26 -31.66
N THR A 3 11.03 18.18 -30.92
CA THR A 3 11.29 18.39 -29.49
C THR A 3 10.74 17.16 -28.78
N GLY A 4 11.56 16.11 -28.67
CA GLY A 4 11.19 14.87 -27.99
C GLY A 4 10.85 15.15 -26.53
N LEU A 5 9.93 14.35 -25.98
CA LEU A 5 9.58 14.37 -24.57
C LEU A 5 10.82 14.12 -23.70
N GLY A 6 10.89 14.78 -22.54
CA GLY A 6 12.05 14.69 -21.62
C GLY A 6 12.29 13.26 -21.14
N LYS A 7 13.57 12.89 -20.96
CA LYS A 7 14.00 11.60 -20.43
C LYS A 7 13.78 11.56 -18.91
N ILE A 8 13.11 10.52 -18.43
CA ILE A 8 12.73 10.37 -17.03
C ILE A 8 13.53 9.24 -16.39
N LEU A 9 14.16 9.50 -15.25
CA LEU A 9 14.73 8.49 -14.37
C LEU A 9 13.84 8.30 -13.14
N VAL A 10 13.43 7.07 -12.87
CA VAL A 10 12.66 6.70 -11.68
C VAL A 10 13.52 5.88 -10.71
N PHE A 11 13.78 6.44 -9.53
CA PHE A 11 14.29 5.68 -8.38
C PHE A 11 13.12 5.04 -7.64
N GLY A 12 13.28 3.79 -7.20
CA GLY A 12 12.18 3.06 -6.56
C GLY A 12 11.09 2.61 -7.53
N GLY A 13 11.37 2.55 -8.84
CA GLY A 13 10.41 2.20 -9.88
C GLY A 13 9.81 0.78 -9.80
N THR A 14 10.31 -0.07 -8.91
CA THR A 14 9.77 -1.41 -8.63
C THR A 14 8.97 -1.49 -7.32
N GLY A 15 8.86 -0.38 -6.59
CA GLY A 15 8.04 -0.26 -5.40
C GLY A 15 6.55 -0.12 -5.72
N TYR A 16 5.74 -0.02 -4.67
CA TYR A 16 4.28 0.04 -4.75
C TYR A 16 3.78 1.11 -5.74
N LEU A 17 4.07 2.38 -5.50
CA LEU A 17 3.68 3.48 -6.40
C LEU A 17 4.60 3.59 -7.64
N GLY A 18 5.90 3.35 -7.45
CA GLY A 18 6.91 3.52 -8.49
C GLY A 18 6.61 2.73 -9.77
N LYS A 19 6.03 1.53 -9.67
CA LYS A 19 5.65 0.73 -10.84
C LYS A 19 4.57 1.39 -11.70
N HIS A 20 3.62 2.09 -11.08
CA HIS A 20 2.59 2.83 -11.80
C HIS A 20 3.19 4.07 -12.47
N ILE A 21 4.10 4.78 -11.80
CA ILE A 21 4.84 5.93 -12.36
C ILE A 21 5.61 5.52 -13.62
N VAL A 22 6.34 4.39 -13.58
CA VAL A 22 7.09 3.87 -14.74
C VAL A 22 6.13 3.56 -15.90
N ARG A 23 5.02 2.87 -15.64
CA ARG A 23 4.02 2.54 -16.67
C ARG A 23 3.39 3.80 -17.27
N ALA A 24 3.04 4.79 -16.44
CA ALA A 24 2.49 6.06 -16.92
C ALA A 24 3.49 6.82 -17.79
N SER A 25 4.77 6.89 -17.36
CA SER A 25 5.86 7.52 -18.12
C SER A 25 5.98 6.96 -19.54
N ILE A 26 6.00 5.63 -19.66
CA ILE A 26 6.05 4.94 -20.96
C ILE A 26 4.78 5.18 -21.78
N LYS A 27 3.59 5.05 -21.18
CA LYS A 27 2.31 5.30 -21.86
C LYS A 27 2.21 6.71 -22.43
N MET A 28 2.83 7.68 -21.75
CA MET A 28 2.89 9.08 -22.19
C MET A 28 4.04 9.36 -23.18
N GLY A 29 4.84 8.35 -23.54
CA GLY A 29 5.86 8.44 -24.59
C GLY A 29 7.24 8.92 -24.13
N HIS A 30 7.50 8.97 -22.82
CA HIS A 30 8.80 9.38 -22.30
C HIS A 30 9.83 8.24 -22.38
N PRO A 31 11.06 8.51 -22.87
CA PRO A 31 12.17 7.59 -22.64
C PRO A 31 12.39 7.42 -21.14
N THR A 32 12.16 6.22 -20.63
CA THR A 32 12.08 5.95 -19.20
C THR A 32 13.23 5.06 -18.75
N TYR A 33 13.95 5.52 -17.75
CA TYR A 33 15.02 4.82 -17.06
C TYR A 33 14.56 4.46 -15.66
N VAL A 34 14.94 3.28 -15.19
CA VAL A 34 14.68 2.84 -13.81
C VAL A 34 15.99 2.43 -13.17
N TYR A 35 16.31 3.01 -12.02
CA TYR A 35 17.43 2.56 -11.19
C TYR A 35 16.91 1.66 -10.08
N GLY A 36 17.42 0.43 -10.02
CA GLY A 36 17.00 -0.56 -9.04
C GLY A 36 18.14 -1.45 -8.56
N ARG A 37 17.97 -2.01 -7.36
CA ARG A 37 18.92 -2.99 -6.82
C ARG A 37 19.04 -4.21 -7.76
N PRO A 38 20.24 -4.78 -7.94
CA PRO A 38 20.46 -5.98 -8.72
C PRO A 38 19.52 -7.13 -8.32
N ILE A 39 19.22 -8.01 -9.27
CA ILE A 39 18.53 -9.27 -8.96
C ILE A 39 19.59 -10.23 -8.42
N THR A 40 19.41 -10.73 -7.19
CA THR A 40 20.30 -11.70 -6.55
C THR A 40 19.66 -13.09 -6.48
N PRO A 41 20.42 -14.19 -6.31
CA PRO A 41 19.85 -15.54 -6.15
C PRO A 41 18.91 -15.66 -4.93
N ASN A 42 19.15 -14.88 -3.88
CA ASN A 42 18.28 -14.78 -2.69
C ASN A 42 17.06 -13.86 -2.91
N SER A 43 16.94 -13.25 -4.09
CA SER A 43 15.71 -12.57 -4.49
C SER A 43 14.66 -13.64 -4.77
N ASN A 44 13.84 -13.94 -3.76
CA ASN A 44 12.75 -14.92 -3.74
C ASN A 44 12.13 -15.24 -5.15
N PRO A 45 12.12 -16.48 -5.64
CA PRO A 45 11.61 -16.81 -6.97
C PRO A 45 10.09 -16.58 -7.17
N SER A 46 9.31 -16.33 -6.12
CA SER A 46 7.93 -15.80 -6.22
C SER A 46 7.87 -14.28 -6.47
N ASN A 47 9.01 -13.62 -6.75
CA ASN A 47 9.12 -12.17 -6.78
C ASN A 47 8.47 -11.54 -8.02
N SER A 48 7.38 -10.83 -7.76
CA SER A 48 6.85 -9.74 -8.59
C SER A 48 7.95 -8.86 -9.21
N LYS A 49 9.10 -8.67 -8.54
CA LYS A 49 10.21 -7.85 -9.06
C LYS A 49 10.89 -8.43 -10.31
N VAL A 50 11.12 -9.75 -10.40
CA VAL A 50 11.78 -10.35 -11.58
C VAL A 50 10.85 -10.25 -12.78
N GLU A 51 9.58 -10.57 -12.57
CA GLU A 51 8.53 -10.46 -13.60
C GLU A 51 8.34 -9.01 -14.02
N LEU A 52 8.31 -8.08 -13.07
CA LEU A 52 8.20 -6.65 -13.34
C LEU A 52 9.41 -6.12 -14.11
N HIS A 53 10.63 -6.63 -13.85
CA HIS A 53 11.80 -6.28 -14.66
C HIS A 53 11.65 -6.77 -16.10
N LYS A 54 11.17 -7.99 -16.32
CA LYS A 54 10.91 -8.52 -17.67
C LYS A 54 9.81 -7.71 -18.38
N GLU A 55 8.75 -7.35 -17.66
CA GLU A 55 7.68 -6.47 -18.15
C GLU A 55 8.26 -5.10 -18.55
N PHE A 56 9.04 -4.46 -17.68
CA PHE A 56 9.66 -3.17 -17.97
C PHE A 56 10.57 -3.25 -19.19
N GLN A 57 11.37 -4.29 -19.33
CA GLN A 57 12.20 -4.50 -20.52
C GLN A 57 11.37 -4.67 -21.79
N SER A 58 10.27 -5.44 -21.73
CA SER A 58 9.38 -5.61 -22.89
C SER A 58 8.65 -4.31 -23.27
N MET A 59 8.43 -3.42 -22.31
CA MET A 59 7.90 -2.06 -22.52
C MET A 59 8.95 -1.03 -22.97
N GLY A 60 10.22 -1.43 -23.12
CA GLY A 60 11.30 -0.53 -23.56
C GLY A 60 11.90 0.35 -22.46
N VAL A 61 11.65 0.03 -21.17
CA VAL A 61 12.29 0.71 -20.04
C VAL A 61 13.77 0.36 -20.01
N ILE A 62 14.62 1.37 -19.80
CA ILE A 62 16.06 1.18 -19.62
C ILE A 62 16.32 0.91 -18.14
N LEU A 63 16.47 -0.36 -17.79
CA LEU A 63 16.80 -0.78 -16.42
C LEU A 63 18.31 -0.63 -16.17
N ILE A 64 18.68 0.18 -15.18
CA ILE A 64 20.03 0.24 -14.63
C ILE A 64 20.04 -0.42 -13.26
N GLN A 65 20.94 -1.37 -13.08
CA GLN A 65 21.12 -2.05 -11.80
C GLN A 65 22.29 -1.44 -11.03
N GLY A 66 22.10 -1.25 -9.73
CA GLY A 66 23.15 -0.79 -8.82
C GLY A 66 22.64 -0.48 -7.42
N GLU A 67 23.56 -0.05 -6.57
CA GLU A 67 23.30 0.36 -5.19
C GLU A 67 23.26 1.89 -5.07
N LEU A 68 22.50 2.41 -4.10
CA LEU A 68 22.43 3.84 -3.84
C LEU A 68 23.75 4.41 -3.28
N SER A 69 24.68 3.54 -2.85
CA SER A 69 26.02 3.91 -2.43
C SER A 69 26.97 4.26 -3.60
N GLU A 70 26.64 3.87 -4.84
CA GLU A 70 27.48 4.09 -6.03
C GLU A 70 27.37 5.53 -6.59
N HIS A 71 27.79 6.53 -5.82
CA HIS A 71 27.58 7.95 -6.12
C HIS A 71 28.00 8.37 -7.55
N GLU A 72 29.21 8.03 -8.00
CA GLU A 72 29.70 8.41 -9.34
C GLU A 72 28.83 7.86 -10.48
N LYS A 73 28.34 6.62 -10.31
CA LYS A 73 27.44 5.96 -11.26
C LYS A 73 26.08 6.64 -11.29
N LEU A 74 25.54 6.99 -10.12
CA LEU A 74 24.30 7.74 -9.99
C LEU A 74 24.41 9.11 -10.68
N VAL A 75 25.47 9.87 -10.40
CA VAL A 75 25.71 11.18 -11.01
C VAL A 75 25.86 11.07 -12.52
N SER A 76 26.61 10.08 -13.02
CA SER A 76 26.77 9.82 -14.46
C SER A 76 25.45 9.51 -15.15
N LEU A 77 24.58 8.71 -14.50
CA LEU A 77 23.25 8.41 -15.01
C LEU A 77 22.34 9.64 -15.00
N ILE A 78 22.31 10.39 -13.90
CA ILE A 78 21.45 11.58 -13.75
C ILE A 78 21.78 12.64 -14.81
N LYS A 79 23.05 12.81 -15.16
CA LYS A 79 23.47 13.73 -16.23
C LYS A 79 22.85 13.42 -17.60
N GLN A 80 22.47 12.16 -17.84
CA GLN A 80 21.93 11.69 -19.13
C GLN A 80 20.41 11.85 -19.26
N VAL A 81 19.71 12.20 -18.18
CA VAL A 81 18.26 12.40 -18.14
C VAL A 81 17.90 13.85 -17.88
N ASP A 82 16.62 14.18 -18.05
CA ASP A 82 16.09 15.55 -17.88
C ASP A 82 15.33 15.69 -16.56
N ILE A 83 14.63 14.63 -16.15
CA ILE A 83 13.78 14.60 -14.96
C ILE A 83 14.15 13.40 -14.09
N VAL A 84 14.26 13.63 -12.79
CA VAL A 84 14.41 12.57 -11.79
C VAL A 84 13.16 12.54 -10.91
N ILE A 85 12.51 11.37 -10.86
CA ILE A 85 11.39 11.08 -9.97
C ILE A 85 11.87 10.04 -8.96
N SER A 86 11.71 10.33 -7.68
CA SER A 86 12.07 9.42 -6.60
C SER A 86 10.80 8.89 -5.96
N ALA A 87 10.61 7.57 -6.01
CA ALA A 87 9.54 6.84 -5.32
C ALA A 87 10.15 5.79 -4.38
N ILE A 88 11.25 6.15 -3.71
CA ILE A 88 11.97 5.26 -2.81
C ILE A 88 11.25 5.14 -1.46
N GLY A 89 11.28 3.94 -0.88
CA GLY A 89 10.68 3.69 0.42
C GLY A 89 11.34 4.49 1.53
N THR A 90 10.57 4.72 2.59
CA THR A 90 10.92 5.55 3.73
C THR A 90 12.28 5.24 4.38
N PRO A 91 12.71 3.98 4.56
CA PRO A 91 14.03 3.67 5.12
C PRO A 91 15.21 4.29 4.33
N TYR A 92 15.02 4.58 3.05
CA TYR A 92 16.07 5.09 2.15
C TYR A 92 15.84 6.54 1.72
N VAL A 93 14.84 7.24 2.27
CA VAL A 93 14.45 8.59 1.82
C VAL A 93 15.61 9.60 1.86
N MET A 94 16.52 9.43 2.82
CA MET A 94 17.69 10.30 3.02
C MET A 94 18.76 10.13 1.94
N GLU A 95 18.77 9.02 1.20
CA GLU A 95 19.72 8.79 0.09
C GLU A 95 19.52 9.80 -1.05
N GLN A 96 18.34 10.45 -1.14
CA GLN A 96 18.07 11.51 -2.12
C GLN A 96 19.03 12.70 -1.99
N LEU A 97 19.50 13.02 -0.77
CA LEU A 97 20.46 14.10 -0.56
C LEU A 97 21.77 13.87 -1.30
N ARG A 98 22.14 12.61 -1.54
CA ARG A 98 23.42 12.26 -2.17
C ARG A 98 23.45 12.52 -3.66
N ILE A 99 22.29 12.73 -4.27
CA ILE A 99 22.17 12.86 -5.72
C ILE A 99 21.62 14.22 -6.16
N ILE A 100 21.11 15.01 -5.22
CA ILE A 100 20.33 16.22 -5.49
C ILE A 100 21.10 17.26 -6.31
N ASP A 101 22.40 17.44 -6.04
CA ASP A 101 23.27 18.39 -6.74
C ASP A 101 23.45 18.09 -8.24
N ALA A 102 23.20 16.85 -8.66
CA ALA A 102 23.33 16.45 -10.07
C ALA A 102 22.03 16.62 -10.87
N ILE A 103 20.89 16.86 -10.21
CA ILE A 103 19.57 16.79 -10.82
C ILE A 103 19.22 18.08 -11.55
N LYS A 104 18.56 17.96 -12.72
CA LYS A 104 18.09 19.11 -13.52
C LYS A 104 16.63 19.50 -13.23
N ARG A 105 15.80 18.52 -12.86
CA ARG A 105 14.39 18.65 -12.48
C ARG A 105 14.04 17.52 -11.53
N PHE A 106 13.53 17.85 -10.34
CA PHE A 106 13.39 16.89 -9.26
C PHE A 106 11.95 16.75 -8.76
N ILE A 107 11.49 15.51 -8.66
CA ILE A 107 10.28 15.13 -7.95
C ILE A 107 10.70 14.19 -6.80
N PRO A 108 10.78 14.69 -5.55
CA PRO A 108 11.17 13.86 -4.41
C PRO A 108 10.08 12.86 -4.02
N SER A 109 10.47 11.92 -3.17
CA SER A 109 9.57 10.87 -2.64
C SER A 109 8.65 11.38 -1.53
N ASP A 110 7.76 12.29 -1.88
CA ASP A 110 6.80 12.92 -0.96
C ASP A 110 5.50 12.10 -0.86
N PHE A 111 4.79 11.89 -1.98
CA PHE A 111 3.64 11.01 -2.24
C PHE A 111 2.79 10.59 -1.02
N GLY A 112 2.42 11.56 -0.19
CA GLY A 112 1.67 11.34 1.03
C GLY A 112 0.96 12.63 1.41
N CYS A 113 1.21 13.11 2.61
CA CYS A 113 0.65 14.36 3.11
C CYS A 113 1.45 15.58 2.65
N GLU A 114 0.90 16.78 2.90
CA GLU A 114 1.67 18.01 2.70
C GLU A 114 2.46 18.36 3.96
N GLU A 115 3.74 17.95 3.95
CA GLU A 115 4.59 17.86 5.13
C GLU A 115 4.80 19.21 5.82
N ASP A 116 4.99 20.29 5.06
CA ASP A 116 5.28 21.62 5.62
C ASP A 116 4.06 22.26 6.29
N LEU A 117 2.83 21.79 6.00
CA LEU A 117 1.61 22.27 6.64
C LEU A 117 1.23 21.51 7.91
N ILE A 118 1.82 20.33 8.12
CA ILE A 118 1.50 19.48 9.24
C ILE A 118 2.43 19.79 10.40
N THR A 119 1.85 20.34 11.46
CA THR A 119 2.52 20.76 12.68
C THR A 119 1.76 20.18 13.88
N ALA A 120 2.40 19.31 14.67
CA ALA A 120 1.84 18.55 15.81
C ALA A 120 1.23 17.16 15.50
N VAL A 121 2.00 16.32 14.80
CA VAL A 121 1.74 14.87 14.74
C VAL A 121 2.47 14.14 15.86
N LEU A 122 2.08 12.89 16.10
CA LEU A 122 2.73 12.03 17.08
C LEU A 122 4.19 11.73 16.69
N PRO A 123 5.11 11.58 17.67
CA PRO A 123 6.55 11.53 17.42
C PRO A 123 7.02 10.52 16.36
N PRO A 124 6.49 9.27 16.32
CA PRO A 124 6.92 8.30 15.31
C PRO A 124 6.67 8.77 13.87
N PHE A 125 5.60 9.53 13.62
CA PHE A 125 5.33 10.07 12.29
C PHE A 125 6.15 11.35 12.02
N GLN A 126 6.33 12.20 13.04
CA GLN A 126 7.14 13.42 12.94
C GLN A 126 8.55 13.12 12.41
N ASP A 127 9.21 12.07 12.92
CA ASP A 127 10.55 11.66 12.48
C ASP A 127 10.63 11.34 10.98
N PHE A 128 9.55 10.86 10.37
CA PHE A 128 9.49 10.60 8.93
C PHE A 128 9.26 11.87 8.12
N LEU A 129 8.40 12.76 8.61
CA LEU A 129 8.17 14.05 7.99
C LEU A 129 9.43 14.90 8.00
N ASP A 130 10.18 14.90 9.10
CA ASP A 130 11.41 15.69 9.25
C ASP A 130 12.49 15.28 8.24
N LYS A 131 12.58 13.98 7.95
CA LYS A 131 13.48 13.46 6.90
C LYS A 131 13.10 14.00 5.53
N LYS A 132 11.82 14.01 5.17
CA LYS A 132 11.34 14.51 3.88
C LYS A 132 11.43 16.04 3.77
N LYS A 133 11.07 16.78 4.82
CA LYS A 133 11.30 18.23 4.94
C LYS A 133 12.77 18.59 4.71
N LYS A 134 13.70 17.79 5.23
CA LYS A 134 15.14 17.97 4.99
C LYS A 134 15.51 17.79 3.51
N ILE A 135 14.86 16.89 2.77
CA ILE A 135 15.03 16.77 1.31
C ILE A 135 14.51 18.02 0.61
N ARG A 136 13.32 18.51 0.98
CA ARG A 136 12.73 19.74 0.40
C ARG A 136 13.61 20.96 0.58
N ARG A 137 14.09 21.20 1.80
CA ARG A 137 15.03 22.30 2.10
C ARG A 137 16.34 22.15 1.33
N ALA A 138 16.84 20.93 1.11
CA ALA A 138 18.01 20.72 0.26
C ALA A 138 17.73 21.01 -1.22
N ALA A 139 16.55 20.66 -1.73
CA ALA A 139 16.15 20.98 -3.10
C ALA A 139 16.10 22.49 -3.32
N GLU A 140 15.50 23.22 -2.38
CA GLU A 140 15.44 24.68 -2.41
C GLU A 140 16.84 25.31 -2.31
N ALA A 141 17.68 24.84 -1.38
CA ALA A 141 19.02 25.38 -1.16
C ALA A 141 19.97 25.19 -2.35
N THR A 142 19.82 24.09 -3.09
CA THR A 142 20.59 23.82 -4.32
C THR A 142 20.04 24.58 -5.53
N GLY A 143 18.81 25.08 -5.44
CA GLY A 143 18.12 25.75 -6.54
C GLY A 143 17.69 24.79 -7.65
N VAL A 144 17.64 23.48 -7.39
CA VAL A 144 17.14 22.51 -8.38
C VAL A 144 15.64 22.77 -8.62
N PRO A 145 15.19 22.86 -9.88
CA PRO A 145 13.77 22.93 -10.20
C PRO A 145 12.99 21.75 -9.61
N PHE A 146 12.04 21.99 -8.71
CA PHE A 146 11.34 20.91 -7.98
C PHE A 146 9.82 20.96 -8.13
N THR A 147 9.15 19.85 -7.85
CA THR A 147 7.70 19.84 -7.55
C THR A 147 7.45 18.88 -6.41
N PHE A 148 6.85 19.39 -5.35
CA PHE A 148 6.44 18.58 -4.20
C PHE A 148 5.01 18.10 -4.44
N LEU A 149 4.78 16.79 -4.36
CA LEU A 149 3.49 16.17 -4.67
C LEU A 149 2.90 15.55 -3.42
N SER A 150 1.75 16.07 -2.99
CA SER A 150 0.98 15.54 -1.86
C SER A 150 -0.25 14.81 -2.38
N SER A 151 -0.17 13.48 -2.44
CA SER A 151 -1.25 12.62 -2.92
C SER A 151 -2.37 12.42 -1.89
N THR A 152 -2.20 12.93 -0.66
CA THR A 152 -3.16 12.91 0.46
C THR A 152 -3.76 11.53 0.75
N CYS A 153 -2.95 10.49 0.54
CA CYS A 153 -3.34 9.08 0.70
C CYS A 153 -4.11 8.86 2.00
N PHE A 154 -5.17 8.04 1.92
CA PHE A 154 -6.06 7.58 3.00
C PHE A 154 -7.17 8.53 3.50
N ALA A 155 -7.16 9.83 3.16
CA ALA A 155 -8.33 10.71 3.35
C ALA A 155 -8.89 11.23 2.01
N VAL A 156 -8.03 11.30 0.98
CA VAL A 156 -8.45 11.49 -0.41
C VAL A 156 -8.03 10.24 -1.17
N PHE A 157 -9.01 9.38 -1.44
CA PHE A 157 -8.76 8.07 -2.02
C PHE A 157 -8.50 8.21 -3.52
N THR A 158 -7.25 8.25 -3.92
CA THR A 158 -6.86 8.34 -5.33
C THR A 158 -6.20 7.04 -5.76
N ARG A 159 -6.65 6.47 -6.86
CA ARG A 159 -6.10 5.24 -7.44
C ARG A 159 -4.65 5.47 -7.88
N GLU A 160 -3.79 4.48 -7.71
CA GLU A 160 -2.35 4.58 -7.97
C GLU A 160 -2.03 4.92 -9.43
N GLU A 161 -2.82 4.39 -10.38
CA GLU A 161 -2.71 4.75 -11.80
C GLU A 161 -2.95 6.25 -12.04
N ASP A 162 -3.94 6.84 -11.37
CA ASP A 162 -4.26 8.26 -11.50
C ASP A 162 -3.17 9.12 -10.86
N ILE A 163 -2.66 8.69 -9.69
CA ILE A 163 -1.50 9.33 -9.05
C ILE A 163 -0.33 9.39 -10.04
N ALA A 164 0.00 8.26 -10.65
CA ALA A 164 1.09 8.17 -11.60
C ALA A 164 0.93 9.08 -12.82
N ILE A 165 -0.28 9.20 -13.38
CA ILE A 165 -0.55 10.11 -14.50
C ILE A 165 -0.25 11.55 -14.11
N TYR A 166 -0.78 12.01 -12.97
CA TYR A 166 -0.56 13.37 -12.50
C TYR A 166 0.91 13.66 -12.15
N VAL A 167 1.63 12.67 -11.59
CA VAL A 167 3.08 12.78 -11.33
C VAL A 167 3.84 13.08 -12.63
N ILE A 168 3.60 12.32 -13.69
CA ILE A 168 4.30 12.52 -14.98
C ILE A 168 3.90 13.83 -15.63
N ARG A 169 2.63 14.23 -15.55
CA ARG A 169 2.17 15.53 -16.03
C ARG A 169 2.85 16.68 -15.30
N ALA A 170 2.83 16.67 -13.97
CA ALA A 170 3.49 17.70 -13.17
C ALA A 170 4.99 17.77 -13.44
N ALA A 171 5.67 16.62 -13.51
CA ALA A 171 7.10 16.58 -13.78
C ALA A 171 7.51 17.35 -15.05
N ASN A 172 6.66 17.34 -16.09
CA ASN A 172 6.90 17.99 -17.38
C ASN A 172 6.20 19.34 -17.55
N ASP A 173 5.39 19.79 -16.58
CA ASP A 173 4.59 21.01 -16.69
C ASP A 173 5.32 22.21 -16.07
N PRO A 174 5.69 23.23 -16.86
CA PRO A 174 6.35 24.44 -16.35
C PRO A 174 5.55 25.16 -15.26
N ARG A 175 4.22 25.02 -15.23
CA ARG A 175 3.35 25.66 -14.22
C ARG A 175 3.60 25.11 -12.82
N THR A 176 4.07 23.87 -12.71
CA THR A 176 4.32 23.19 -11.43
C THR A 176 5.77 23.30 -10.96
N CYS A 177 6.63 23.95 -11.74
CA CYS A 177 8.03 24.14 -11.39
C CYS A 177 8.14 25.05 -10.16
N ASN A 178 8.84 24.58 -9.13
CA ASN A 178 8.97 25.21 -7.82
C ASN A 178 7.61 25.48 -7.15
N ARG A 179 6.72 24.48 -7.23
CA ARG A 179 5.38 24.49 -6.65
C ARG A 179 5.10 23.25 -5.83
N ILE A 180 4.10 23.36 -4.97
CA ILE A 180 3.45 22.25 -4.29
C ILE A 180 2.20 21.89 -5.10
N VAL A 181 2.01 20.61 -5.40
CA VAL A 181 0.86 20.10 -6.14
C VAL A 181 0.11 19.10 -5.27
N LEU A 182 -1.16 19.40 -5.02
CA LEU A 182 -2.05 18.71 -4.10
C LEU A 182 -3.09 17.90 -4.86
N PHE A 183 -3.34 16.69 -4.39
CA PHE A 183 -4.35 15.81 -4.97
C PHE A 183 -5.63 15.93 -4.17
N ARG A 184 -6.51 16.86 -4.55
CA ARG A 184 -7.81 17.02 -3.86
C ARG A 184 -8.99 16.97 -4.84
N PRO A 185 -9.13 15.88 -5.63
CA PRO A 185 -10.32 15.68 -6.44
C PRO A 185 -11.57 15.64 -5.56
N SER A 186 -12.51 16.54 -5.81
CA SER A 186 -13.68 16.76 -4.93
C SER A 186 -14.56 15.52 -4.73
N LYS A 187 -14.62 14.61 -5.70
CA LYS A 187 -15.41 13.37 -5.60
C LYS A 187 -14.77 12.28 -4.74
N ASN A 188 -13.52 12.47 -4.29
CA ASN A 188 -12.77 11.46 -3.54
C ASN A 188 -12.44 11.92 -2.10
N ILE A 189 -12.98 13.06 -1.68
CA ILE A 189 -12.88 13.54 -0.30
C ILE A 189 -14.05 12.94 0.48
N LEU A 190 -13.76 12.01 1.39
CA LEU A 190 -14.76 11.31 2.19
C LEU A 190 -14.26 11.12 3.62
N SER A 191 -15.19 11.15 4.57
CA SER A 191 -14.97 10.63 5.93
C SER A 191 -14.98 9.10 5.94
N GLN A 192 -14.46 8.51 7.03
CA GLN A 192 -14.52 7.06 7.25
C GLN A 192 -15.95 6.53 7.23
N LEU A 193 -16.89 7.25 7.85
CA LEU A 193 -18.29 6.85 7.92
C LEU A 193 -18.99 6.88 6.55
N GLU A 194 -18.67 7.86 5.72
CA GLU A 194 -19.18 7.91 4.34
C GLU A 194 -18.60 6.74 3.51
N LEU A 195 -17.31 6.44 3.65
CA LEU A 195 -16.68 5.31 2.97
C LEU A 195 -17.32 3.97 3.38
N VAL A 196 -17.49 3.75 4.69
CA VAL A 196 -18.13 2.53 5.22
C VAL A 196 -19.58 2.44 4.73
N SER A 197 -20.33 3.54 4.73
CA SER A 197 -21.71 3.56 4.25
C SER A 197 -21.80 3.23 2.75
N LEU A 198 -20.87 3.73 1.93
CA LEU A 198 -20.78 3.38 0.52
C LEU A 198 -20.47 1.89 0.32
N TRP A 199 -19.57 1.34 1.14
CA TRP A 199 -19.20 -0.07 1.08
C TRP A 199 -20.36 -1.00 1.52
N GLU A 200 -21.05 -0.67 2.60
CA GLU A 200 -22.26 -1.37 3.07
C GLU A 200 -23.33 -1.40 1.97
N LYS A 201 -23.55 -0.26 1.30
CA LYS A 201 -24.49 -0.16 0.18
C LYS A 201 -24.08 -1.04 -1.00
N LYS A 202 -22.81 -1.03 -1.41
CA LYS A 202 -22.32 -1.80 -2.57
C LYS A 202 -22.35 -3.31 -2.33
N THR A 203 -22.06 -3.72 -1.10
CA THR A 203 -22.04 -5.15 -0.72
C THR A 203 -23.40 -5.67 -0.25
N SER A 204 -24.36 -4.79 0.00
CA SER A 204 -25.64 -5.11 0.67
C SER A 204 -25.44 -5.81 2.02
N ARG A 205 -24.35 -5.47 2.72
CA ARG A 205 -24.00 -5.97 4.04
C ARG A 205 -24.04 -4.84 5.05
N SER A 206 -24.25 -5.20 6.31
CA SER A 206 -24.00 -4.30 7.43
C SER A 206 -22.85 -4.86 8.26
N TYR A 207 -21.98 -3.98 8.73
CA TYR A 207 -20.81 -4.33 9.53
C TYR A 207 -20.95 -3.76 10.93
N ASN A 208 -20.48 -4.52 11.93
CA ASN A 208 -20.27 -3.99 13.27
C ASN A 208 -19.16 -2.92 13.20
N LYS A 209 -19.41 -1.74 13.76
CA LYS A 209 -18.48 -0.61 13.73
C LYS A 209 -17.88 -0.45 15.12
N VAL A 210 -16.61 -0.81 15.25
CA VAL A 210 -15.84 -0.58 16.47
C VAL A 210 -15.13 0.77 16.35
N PHE A 211 -15.24 1.59 17.39
CA PHE A 211 -14.58 2.89 17.46
C PHE A 211 -13.27 2.76 18.21
N VAL A 212 -12.19 3.21 17.56
CA VAL A 212 -10.87 3.40 18.18
C VAL A 212 -10.77 4.87 18.53
N TYR A 213 -10.55 5.18 19.81
CA TYR A 213 -10.49 6.56 20.30
C TYR A 213 -9.10 7.17 20.12
N GLU A 214 -9.00 8.50 20.21
CA GLU A 214 -7.73 9.21 20.04
C GLU A 214 -6.69 8.72 21.04
N GLU A 215 -7.08 8.55 22.31
CA GLU A 215 -6.21 8.11 23.40
C GLU A 215 -5.59 6.73 23.13
N GLU A 216 -6.36 5.83 22.53
CA GLU A 216 -5.89 4.48 22.16
C GLU A 216 -4.87 4.54 21.02
N LEU A 217 -5.09 5.39 20.00
CA LEU A 217 -4.09 5.59 18.93
C LEU A 217 -2.81 6.22 19.45
N VAL A 218 -2.91 7.13 20.43
CA VAL A 218 -1.75 7.73 21.10
C VAL A 218 -0.99 6.65 21.86
N GLU A 219 -1.66 5.85 22.69
CA GLU A 219 -1.03 4.75 23.42
C GLU A 219 -0.37 3.73 22.48
N LEU A 220 -1.05 3.33 21.40
CA LEU A 220 -0.49 2.45 20.38
C LEU A 220 0.77 3.03 19.73
N SER A 221 0.80 4.35 19.49
CA SER A 221 1.98 5.02 18.94
C SER A 221 3.17 5.07 19.91
N GLU A 222 2.92 4.99 21.22
CA GLU A 222 3.96 5.03 22.25
C GLU A 222 4.47 3.63 22.62
N THR A 223 3.59 2.62 22.58
CA THR A 223 3.84 1.29 23.16
C THR A 223 4.10 0.20 22.11
N SER A 224 3.61 0.36 20.88
CA SER A 224 3.76 -0.68 19.84
C SER A 224 5.19 -0.75 19.30
N PRO A 225 5.65 -1.93 18.86
CA PRO A 225 6.93 -2.04 18.17
C PRO A 225 6.91 -1.32 16.82
N HIS A 226 8.10 -0.95 16.33
CA HIS A 226 8.25 -0.49 14.96
C HIS A 226 8.00 -1.66 13.98
N PRO A 227 7.24 -1.47 12.88
CA PRO A 227 6.69 -0.22 12.35
C PRO A 227 5.25 0.12 12.79
N GLU A 228 4.60 -0.67 13.63
CA GLU A 228 3.19 -0.50 13.98
C GLU A 228 2.91 0.81 14.73
N ASN A 229 3.84 1.26 15.59
CA ASN A 229 3.72 2.57 16.24
C ASN A 229 3.63 3.74 15.24
N VAL A 230 4.33 3.63 14.11
CA VAL A 230 4.29 4.62 13.02
C VAL A 230 2.93 4.58 12.34
N ARG A 231 2.38 3.39 12.10
CA ARG A 231 1.06 3.22 11.47
C ARG A 231 -0.01 3.88 12.34
N ALA A 232 0.01 3.65 13.65
CA ALA A 232 -0.89 4.32 14.59
C ALA A 232 -0.77 5.85 14.53
N ALA A 233 0.46 6.38 14.54
CA ALA A 233 0.71 7.83 14.42
C ALA A 233 0.21 8.44 13.10
N ILE A 234 0.35 7.71 11.99
CA ILE A 234 -0.17 8.13 10.67
C ILE A 234 -1.71 8.14 10.67
N ILE A 235 -2.35 7.08 11.16
CA ILE A 235 -3.81 6.96 11.27
C ILE A 235 -4.38 8.11 12.12
N HIS A 236 -3.73 8.43 13.25
CA HIS A 236 -4.10 9.56 14.09
C HIS A 236 -4.09 10.90 13.33
N SER A 237 -3.00 11.21 12.62
CA SER A 237 -2.90 12.43 11.81
C SER A 237 -3.99 12.52 10.72
N ILE A 238 -4.23 11.42 10.02
CA ILE A 238 -5.21 11.39 8.92
C ILE A 238 -6.64 11.52 9.44
N PHE A 239 -7.03 10.69 10.39
CA PHE A 239 -8.44 10.48 10.73
C PHE A 239 -8.91 11.16 12.01
N VAL A 240 -7.98 11.51 12.92
CA VAL A 240 -8.31 12.26 14.14
C VAL A 240 -8.04 13.74 13.94
N LYS A 241 -6.86 14.11 13.44
CA LYS A 241 -6.51 15.53 13.19
C LYS A 241 -7.02 16.06 11.85
N GLY A 242 -7.27 15.18 10.88
CA GLY A 242 -7.77 15.58 9.57
C GLY A 242 -6.72 16.29 8.72
N ASP A 243 -5.43 16.05 8.96
CA ASP A 243 -4.29 16.80 8.42
C ASP A 243 -4.16 16.74 6.89
N MET A 244 -4.87 15.82 6.24
CA MET A 244 -4.91 15.73 4.78
C MET A 244 -5.85 16.76 4.13
N ALA A 245 -6.78 17.34 4.90
CA ALA A 245 -7.86 18.15 4.37
C ALA A 245 -8.24 19.38 5.21
N ASN A 246 -7.67 19.55 6.42
CA ASN A 246 -7.97 20.62 7.38
C ASN A 246 -7.35 22.00 7.06
N PHE A 247 -6.88 22.21 5.82
CA PHE A 247 -6.28 23.46 5.37
C PHE A 247 -6.85 23.92 4.01
N GLU A 248 -6.76 25.23 3.77
CA GLU A 248 -7.08 25.85 2.49
C GLU A 248 -5.87 25.82 1.54
N ILE A 249 -6.14 25.67 0.25
CA ILE A 249 -5.08 25.67 -0.77
C ILE A 249 -4.61 27.11 -0.98
N ARG A 250 -3.32 27.36 -0.76
CA ARG A 250 -2.71 28.68 -0.94
C ARG A 250 -2.41 28.93 -2.43
N GLU A 251 -3.11 29.89 -3.03
CA GLU A 251 -3.07 30.09 -4.49
C GLU A 251 -1.73 30.61 -5.06
N ASP A 252 -0.82 31.09 -4.21
CA ASP A 252 0.47 31.67 -4.60
C ASP A 252 1.52 30.61 -4.99
N ASP A 253 1.54 29.46 -4.29
CA ASP A 253 2.53 28.41 -4.48
C ASP A 253 1.97 26.97 -4.44
N GLN A 254 0.68 26.78 -4.15
CA GLN A 254 0.00 25.49 -4.20
C GLN A 254 -0.97 25.38 -5.37
N MET A 255 -1.04 24.19 -5.97
CA MET A 255 -1.93 23.91 -7.09
C MET A 255 -2.68 22.60 -6.85
N GLU A 256 -3.93 22.52 -7.29
CA GLU A 256 -4.74 21.30 -7.18
C GLU A 256 -4.80 20.59 -8.54
N VAL A 257 -4.56 19.27 -8.57
CA VAL A 257 -4.40 18.50 -9.81
C VAL A 257 -5.64 18.50 -10.70
N SER A 258 -6.85 18.39 -10.16
CA SER A 258 -8.08 18.34 -10.96
C SER A 258 -8.40 19.68 -11.62
N LYS A 259 -8.01 20.80 -10.99
CA LYS A 259 -8.06 22.15 -11.60
C LYS A 259 -6.96 22.34 -12.64
N LEU A 260 -5.77 21.81 -12.40
CA LEU A 260 -4.61 21.98 -13.27
C LEU A 260 -4.70 21.15 -14.56
N TYR A 261 -5.36 19.99 -14.47
CA TYR A 261 -5.50 18.98 -15.51
C TYR A 261 -6.96 18.51 -15.64
N PRO A 262 -7.88 19.40 -16.07
CA PRO A 262 -9.31 19.09 -16.13
C PRO A 262 -9.66 18.03 -17.18
N ASP A 263 -8.73 17.70 -18.06
CA ASP A 263 -8.85 16.67 -19.09
C ASP A 263 -8.51 15.25 -18.59
N VAL A 264 -7.96 15.12 -17.38
CA VAL A 264 -7.72 13.80 -16.76
C VAL A 264 -8.98 13.37 -16.01
N GLU A 265 -9.62 12.33 -16.51
CA GLU A 265 -10.68 11.64 -15.78
C GLU A 265 -10.07 10.74 -14.72
N TYR A 266 -10.15 11.17 -13.46
CA TYR A 266 -9.71 10.37 -12.31
C TYR A 266 -10.81 9.39 -11.89
N THR A 267 -10.39 8.25 -11.35
CA THR A 267 -11.27 7.22 -10.78
C THR A 267 -11.90 7.76 -9.50
N THR A 268 -13.23 7.73 -9.41
CA THR A 268 -13.93 8.11 -8.17
C THR A 268 -13.84 7.01 -7.12
N VAL A 269 -14.06 7.34 -5.83
CA VAL A 269 -14.19 6.31 -4.79
C VAL A 269 -15.30 5.32 -5.12
N ASP A 270 -16.43 5.81 -5.61
CA ASP A 270 -17.57 4.97 -5.99
C ASP A 270 -17.16 3.91 -7.03
N GLN A 271 -16.43 4.32 -8.09
CA GLN A 271 -15.91 3.43 -9.12
C GLN A 271 -14.84 2.47 -8.56
N LEU A 272 -13.94 2.96 -7.71
CA LEU A 272 -12.91 2.14 -7.07
C LEU A 272 -13.52 1.02 -6.23
N LEU A 273 -14.58 1.31 -5.48
CA LEU A 273 -15.28 0.30 -4.70
C LEU A 273 -16.06 -0.69 -5.59
N ASP A 274 -16.59 -0.27 -6.74
CA ASP A 274 -17.18 -1.21 -7.71
C ASP A 274 -16.12 -2.17 -8.26
N ASP A 275 -14.93 -1.66 -8.58
CA ASP A 275 -13.78 -2.47 -8.99
C ASP A 275 -13.41 -3.49 -7.92
N PHE A 276 -13.40 -3.12 -6.63
CA PHE A 276 -13.12 -4.05 -5.52
C PHE A 276 -14.23 -5.09 -5.28
N VAL A 277 -15.49 -4.76 -5.57
CA VAL A 277 -16.58 -5.76 -5.53
C VAL A 277 -16.42 -6.77 -6.68
N ALA A 278 -16.11 -6.28 -7.88
CA ALA A 278 -15.95 -7.13 -9.06
C ALA A 278 -14.66 -7.96 -9.05
N ASN A 279 -13.57 -7.34 -8.58
CA ASN A 279 -12.21 -7.88 -8.58
C ASN A 279 -11.60 -7.59 -7.20
N PRO A 280 -11.93 -8.38 -6.17
CA PRO A 280 -11.37 -8.17 -4.84
C PRO A 280 -9.84 -8.25 -4.92
N PRO A 281 -9.11 -7.33 -4.27
CA PRO A 281 -7.66 -7.38 -4.27
C PRO A 281 -7.19 -8.70 -3.66
N GLU A 282 -6.27 -9.38 -4.34
CA GLU A 282 -5.64 -10.59 -3.81
C GLU A 282 -4.69 -10.21 -2.68
N PHE A 283 -5.14 -10.35 -1.44
CA PHE A 283 -4.25 -10.31 -0.28
C PHE A 283 -3.40 -11.58 -0.31
N HIS A 284 -2.13 -11.44 -0.70
CA HIS A 284 -1.17 -12.53 -0.65
C HIS A 284 -0.78 -12.76 0.81
N TYR A 285 -1.61 -13.52 1.53
CA TYR A 285 -1.15 -14.15 2.76
C TYR A 285 0.00 -15.08 2.39
N PRO A 286 1.10 -15.10 3.15
CA PRO A 286 2.36 -15.74 2.75
C PRO A 286 2.30 -17.25 2.50
N SER A 287 1.14 -17.92 2.63
CA SER A 287 1.00 -19.32 2.24
C SER A 287 -0.31 -19.61 1.50
N LYS A 288 -0.26 -20.54 0.54
CA LYS A 288 -1.42 -21.14 -0.14
C LYS A 288 -2.37 -21.92 0.80
N ASN A 289 -2.07 -21.92 2.10
CA ASN A 289 -2.77 -22.66 3.15
C ASN A 289 -3.44 -21.74 4.17
N ILE A 290 -3.38 -20.42 4.01
CA ILE A 290 -4.17 -19.48 4.81
C ILE A 290 -5.40 -19.13 3.99
N LEU A 291 -6.55 -19.63 4.44
CA LEU A 291 -7.87 -19.38 3.84
C LEU A 291 -8.76 -18.76 4.91
N SER A 292 -9.54 -17.76 4.53
CA SER A 292 -10.69 -17.36 5.35
C SER A 292 -11.68 -18.52 5.48
N GLN A 293 -12.50 -18.48 6.53
CA GLN A 293 -13.54 -19.49 6.74
C GLN A 293 -14.48 -19.62 5.52
N LEU A 294 -14.79 -18.50 4.85
CA LEU A 294 -15.63 -18.50 3.66
C LEU A 294 -14.96 -19.14 2.44
N GLU A 295 -13.66 -18.91 2.24
CA GLU A 295 -12.90 -19.55 1.17
C GLU A 295 -12.77 -21.05 1.40
N LEU A 296 -12.48 -21.48 2.64
CA LEU A 296 -12.43 -22.88 3.02
C LEU A 296 -13.76 -23.59 2.77
N VAL A 297 -14.88 -22.99 3.21
CA VAL A 297 -16.22 -23.53 2.99
C VAL A 297 -16.55 -23.58 1.51
N SER A 298 -16.23 -22.53 0.74
CA SER A 298 -16.52 -22.50 -0.70
C SER A 298 -15.73 -23.55 -1.48
N LEU A 299 -14.46 -23.78 -1.10
CA LEU A 299 -13.64 -24.87 -1.65
C LEU A 299 -14.26 -26.23 -1.32
N TRP A 300 -14.68 -26.44 -0.07
CA TRP A 300 -15.34 -27.67 0.35
C TRP A 300 -16.65 -27.92 -0.41
N GLU A 301 -17.55 -26.94 -0.47
CA GLU A 301 -18.82 -26.99 -1.20
C GLU A 301 -18.62 -27.42 -2.67
N LYS A 302 -17.58 -26.88 -3.31
CA LYS A 302 -17.20 -27.24 -4.67
C LYS A 302 -16.75 -28.69 -4.77
N LYS A 303 -15.93 -29.18 -3.84
CA LYS A 303 -15.42 -30.57 -3.84
C LYS A 303 -16.52 -31.60 -3.63
N ILE A 304 -17.47 -31.33 -2.73
CA ILE A 304 -18.58 -32.24 -2.45
C ILE A 304 -19.81 -32.02 -3.34
N ASN A 305 -19.75 -31.03 -4.24
CA ASN A 305 -20.86 -30.61 -5.10
C ASN A 305 -22.18 -30.36 -4.32
N ARG A 306 -22.08 -29.65 -3.20
CA ARG A 306 -23.20 -29.33 -2.31
C ARG A 306 -23.02 -27.94 -1.73
N SER A 307 -24.11 -27.20 -1.61
CA SER A 307 -24.15 -25.91 -0.90
C SER A 307 -24.69 -26.07 0.52
N TYR A 308 -24.12 -25.35 1.47
CA TYR A 308 -24.63 -25.19 2.82
C TYR A 308 -25.36 -23.86 2.96
N ASN A 309 -26.35 -23.84 3.87
CA ASN A 309 -26.89 -22.56 4.31
C ASN A 309 -25.86 -21.87 5.21
N LYS A 310 -25.42 -20.68 4.83
CA LYS A 310 -24.42 -19.92 5.57
C LYS A 310 -25.16 -18.97 6.52
N VAL A 311 -25.03 -19.23 7.82
CA VAL A 311 -25.59 -18.37 8.86
C VAL A 311 -24.45 -17.53 9.42
N PHE A 312 -24.69 -16.22 9.56
CA PHE A 312 -23.76 -15.33 10.22
C PHE A 312 -23.94 -15.44 11.72
N VAL A 313 -22.84 -15.57 12.45
CA VAL A 313 -22.82 -15.61 13.92
C VAL A 313 -22.04 -14.38 14.39
N TYR A 314 -22.66 -13.58 15.25
CA TYR A 314 -22.05 -12.39 15.81
C TYR A 314 -21.02 -12.77 16.88
N GLU A 315 -19.99 -11.93 17.08
CA GLU A 315 -18.97 -12.18 18.11
C GLU A 315 -19.60 -12.32 19.50
N GLU A 316 -20.60 -11.50 19.79
CA GLU A 316 -21.33 -11.51 21.05
C GLU A 316 -22.00 -12.87 21.33
N GLU A 317 -22.51 -13.55 20.29
CA GLU A 317 -23.10 -14.89 20.41
C GLU A 317 -22.03 -15.95 20.70
N VAL A 318 -20.83 -15.82 20.13
CA VAL A 318 -19.71 -16.71 20.41
C VAL A 318 -19.16 -16.47 21.83
N VAL A 319 -19.11 -15.23 22.28
CA VAL A 319 -18.74 -14.86 23.65
C VAL A 319 -19.77 -15.38 24.64
N GLU A 320 -21.07 -15.26 24.37
CA GLU A 320 -22.13 -15.84 25.19
C GLU A 320 -21.97 -17.37 25.28
N LEU A 321 -21.70 -18.04 24.16
CA LEU A 321 -21.41 -19.49 24.15
C LEU A 321 -20.21 -19.83 25.05
N LEU A 322 -19.15 -19.03 24.99
CA LEU A 322 -17.95 -19.18 25.83
C LEU A 322 -18.28 -19.02 27.33
N GLU A 323 -19.08 -18.02 27.68
CA GLU A 323 -19.41 -17.72 29.07
C GLU A 323 -20.43 -18.69 29.69
N THR A 324 -21.35 -19.22 28.87
CA THR A 324 -22.47 -20.05 29.33
C THR A 324 -22.22 -21.55 29.22
N SER A 325 -21.28 -21.99 28.38
CA SER A 325 -20.99 -23.41 28.21
C SER A 325 -20.26 -24.00 29.43
N PRO A 326 -20.56 -25.25 29.83
CA PRO A 326 -19.78 -25.95 30.83
C PRO A 326 -18.36 -26.24 30.33
N HIS A 327 -17.46 -26.58 31.26
CA HIS A 327 -16.15 -27.09 30.91
C HIS A 327 -16.23 -28.58 30.55
N PRO A 328 -15.61 -29.05 29.44
CA PRO A 328 -14.63 -28.33 28.61
C PRO A 328 -15.20 -27.66 27.34
N GLU A 329 -16.51 -27.63 27.14
CA GLU A 329 -17.15 -27.07 25.94
C GLU A 329 -16.82 -25.58 25.76
N ASN A 330 -16.72 -24.83 26.86
CA ASN A 330 -16.27 -23.44 26.86
C ASN A 330 -14.86 -23.25 26.26
N ILE A 331 -13.95 -24.22 26.42
CA ILE A 331 -12.61 -24.17 25.81
C ILE A 331 -12.73 -24.21 24.28
N ARG A 332 -13.65 -25.01 23.75
CA ARG A 332 -13.87 -25.08 22.29
C ARG A 332 -14.41 -23.75 21.76
N ALA A 333 -15.36 -23.15 22.47
CA ALA A 333 -15.87 -21.81 22.15
C ALA A 333 -14.74 -20.76 22.18
N ALA A 334 -13.85 -20.82 23.17
CA ALA A 334 -12.68 -19.93 23.27
C ALA A 334 -11.73 -20.08 22.08
N ILE A 335 -11.45 -21.33 21.67
CA ILE A 335 -10.60 -21.61 20.52
C ILE A 335 -11.25 -21.10 19.22
N ILE A 336 -12.55 -21.34 19.03
CA ILE A 336 -13.29 -20.85 17.86
C ILE A 336 -13.28 -19.32 17.81
N HIS A 337 -13.48 -18.66 18.95
CA HIS A 337 -13.43 -17.21 19.06
C HIS A 337 -12.04 -16.66 18.71
N SER A 338 -10.98 -17.18 19.31
CA SER A 338 -9.60 -16.77 19.01
C SER A 338 -9.22 -16.98 17.54
N ILE A 339 -9.52 -18.17 16.97
CA ILE A 339 -9.13 -18.51 15.61
C ILE A 339 -9.97 -17.77 14.56
N PHE A 340 -11.29 -17.82 14.67
CA PHE A 340 -12.19 -17.39 13.59
C PHE A 340 -12.80 -16.01 13.78
N VAL A 341 -12.87 -15.51 15.02
CA VAL A 341 -13.40 -14.16 15.31
C VAL A 341 -12.26 -13.16 15.45
N LYS A 342 -11.26 -13.45 16.29
CA LYS A 342 -10.07 -12.57 16.45
C LYS A 342 -9.05 -12.74 15.34
N GLY A 343 -8.98 -13.92 14.72
CA GLY A 343 -8.04 -14.19 13.64
C GLY A 343 -6.62 -14.48 14.14
N ASP A 344 -6.43 -14.84 15.40
CA ASP A 344 -5.11 -14.90 16.05
C ASP A 344 -4.12 -15.86 15.37
N MET A 345 -4.62 -16.84 14.59
CA MET A 345 -3.79 -17.80 13.85
C MET A 345 -3.51 -17.42 12.38
N ALA A 346 -4.17 -16.38 11.86
CA ALA A 346 -4.06 -16.00 10.45
C ALA A 346 -3.74 -14.51 10.23
N ASN A 347 -3.95 -13.68 11.25
CA ASN A 347 -3.81 -12.24 11.21
C ASN A 347 -2.49 -11.76 11.86
N PHE A 348 -1.40 -12.45 11.58
CA PHE A 348 -0.06 -12.03 11.98
C PHE A 348 0.92 -12.18 10.81
N GLU A 349 1.86 -11.25 10.72
CA GLU A 349 2.99 -11.36 9.81
C GLU A 349 4.14 -12.07 10.54
N ILE A 350 4.82 -12.97 9.85
CA ILE A 350 6.06 -13.58 10.37
C ILE A 350 7.11 -12.48 10.41
N GLY A 351 7.59 -12.15 11.61
CA GLY A 351 8.54 -11.05 11.83
C GLY A 351 9.87 -11.26 11.10
N GLU A 352 10.67 -10.20 10.94
CA GLU A 352 11.98 -10.27 10.24
C GLU A 352 12.97 -11.26 10.90
N ASP A 353 12.83 -11.49 12.21
CA ASP A 353 13.62 -12.44 13.00
C ASP A 353 12.96 -13.82 13.14
N GLU A 354 11.76 -13.99 12.60
CA GLU A 354 11.02 -15.25 12.61
C GLU A 354 11.14 -15.95 11.25
N MET A 355 11.21 -17.28 11.26
CA MET A 355 11.40 -18.05 10.05
C MET A 355 10.16 -18.88 9.74
N GLU A 356 9.61 -18.70 8.54
CA GLU A 356 8.55 -19.55 8.03
C GLU A 356 9.12 -20.94 7.70
N VAL A 357 8.52 -22.00 8.26
CA VAL A 357 9.00 -23.38 8.07
C VAL A 357 9.00 -23.80 6.60
N SER A 358 7.99 -23.35 5.83
CA SER A 358 7.90 -23.59 4.39
C SER A 358 9.09 -23.01 3.60
N LYS A 359 9.66 -21.89 4.08
CA LYS A 359 10.84 -21.23 3.50
C LYS A 359 12.14 -21.89 3.96
N LEU A 360 12.17 -22.43 5.19
CA LEU A 360 13.32 -23.17 5.73
C LEU A 360 13.55 -24.50 5.01
N TYR A 361 12.47 -25.20 4.63
CA TYR A 361 12.53 -26.49 3.96
C TYR A 361 11.74 -26.45 2.65
N PRO A 362 12.25 -25.77 1.62
CA PRO A 362 11.54 -25.60 0.35
C PRO A 362 11.43 -26.91 -0.45
N ASP A 363 12.27 -27.90 -0.14
CA ASP A 363 12.25 -29.22 -0.78
C ASP A 363 11.17 -30.14 -0.20
N VAL A 364 10.53 -29.75 0.92
CA VAL A 364 9.40 -30.48 1.49
C VAL A 364 8.15 -30.10 0.71
N GLU A 365 7.50 -31.10 0.12
CA GLU A 365 6.19 -30.91 -0.49
C GLU A 365 5.12 -30.86 0.61
N TYR A 366 4.70 -29.66 0.97
CA TYR A 366 3.63 -29.45 1.94
C TYR A 366 2.28 -29.70 1.29
N THR A 367 1.47 -30.56 1.91
CA THR A 367 0.07 -30.76 1.50
C THR A 367 -0.68 -29.43 1.60
N THR A 368 -1.34 -29.05 0.50
CA THR A 368 -2.20 -27.87 0.51
C THR A 368 -3.52 -28.16 1.19
N VAL A 369 -4.24 -27.13 1.65
CA VAL A 369 -5.60 -27.32 2.16
C VAL A 369 -6.50 -27.93 1.08
N ASP A 370 -6.33 -27.53 -0.19
CA ASP A 370 -7.08 -28.11 -1.31
C ASP A 370 -6.84 -29.62 -1.45
N GLN A 371 -5.58 -30.07 -1.38
CA GLN A 371 -5.21 -31.50 -1.41
C GLN A 371 -5.73 -32.25 -0.18
N LEU A 372 -5.63 -31.66 1.02
CA LEU A 372 -6.15 -32.25 2.24
C LEU A 372 -7.68 -32.45 2.19
N LEU A 373 -8.40 -31.50 1.59
CA LEU A 373 -9.84 -31.65 1.41
C LEU A 373 -10.18 -32.74 0.38
N ASP A 374 -9.36 -32.95 -0.66
CA ASP A 374 -9.55 -34.12 -1.56
C ASP A 374 -9.38 -35.43 -0.80
N ASP A 375 -8.39 -35.50 0.09
CA ASP A 375 -8.20 -36.66 0.98
C ASP A 375 -9.39 -36.87 1.90
N PHE A 376 -10.00 -35.81 2.45
CA PHE A 376 -11.21 -35.92 3.27
C PHE A 376 -12.44 -36.36 2.47
N VAL A 377 -12.53 -36.03 1.18
CA VAL A 377 -13.60 -36.56 0.31
C VAL A 377 -13.39 -38.05 0.05
N ALA A 378 -12.15 -38.45 -0.25
CA ALA A 378 -11.80 -39.85 -0.53
C ALA A 378 -11.86 -40.75 0.72
N ASN A 379 -11.40 -40.22 1.86
CA ASN A 379 -11.25 -40.91 3.13
C ASN A 379 -11.80 -40.02 4.26
N PRO A 380 -13.13 -39.96 4.42
CA PRO A 380 -13.75 -39.12 5.43
C PRO A 380 -13.26 -39.53 6.83
N PRO A 381 -12.71 -38.59 7.62
CA PRO A 381 -12.26 -38.91 8.96
C PRO A 381 -13.44 -39.35 9.84
N GLU A 382 -13.21 -40.38 10.66
CA GLU A 382 -14.18 -40.79 11.68
C GLU A 382 -14.20 -39.73 12.79
N PHE A 383 -15.19 -38.85 12.73
CA PHE A 383 -15.49 -37.96 13.83
C PHE A 383 -16.33 -38.72 14.86
N HIS A 384 -15.77 -38.97 16.04
CA HIS A 384 -16.56 -39.28 17.22
C HIS A 384 -17.20 -37.98 17.71
N TYR A 385 -18.30 -37.60 17.08
CA TYR A 385 -19.14 -36.51 17.59
C TYR A 385 -19.66 -36.89 18.98
N VAL A 386 -19.40 -36.05 19.97
CA VAL A 386 -20.33 -35.88 21.08
C VAL A 386 -21.32 -34.85 20.55
N GLU A 387 -22.57 -35.25 20.35
CA GLU A 387 -23.66 -34.35 19.93
C GLU A 387 -23.69 -33.14 20.88
N LEU A 388 -23.73 -31.93 20.31
CA LEU A 388 -24.00 -30.68 21.05
C LEU A 388 -25.50 -30.52 21.28
#